data_AF-A0A1V1PEK2-F1
#
_entry.id   AF-A0A1V1PEK2-F1
#
_cell.length_a   1.000
_cell.length_b   1.000
_cell.length_c   1.000
_cell.angle_alpha   90.00
_cell.angle_beta   90.00
_cell.angle_gamma   90.00
#
_symmetry.space_group_name_H-M   'P 1'
#
loop_
_entity.id
_entity.type
_entity.pdbx_description
1 polymer ?
#
loop_
_entity_poly.entity_id
_entity_poly.type
_entity_poly.pdbx_seq_one_letter_code
_entity_poly.pdbx_strand_id
1 'polypeptide(L)'
;MFFTQKASMASPIARGVIYIDLFILILIVAIQFADAGINKCQLDIQAIKSRFPYQKKLRLILEMNPLQVKNTKDISSIVSQATHKIPMRITKQFQYSPLISVEIDRASLSELAKLPGIQRIHIDELSMPTLHESIHQVGADLSWNLGYTGQDQLVAIIDTGVDLTHEFFADKKIVEACFSSRSDGYDSQSLCPDGQEISYVKNSASPCSLDMKGCDHGTHVAGISAGRNEEFSGVARDAGIMAIQVFSKFYDTEKIIIFVNAWGKARLVL
;
A
#
# COMPACT_ATOMS: atom_id res chain seq x y z
N MET A 1 -44.68 32.70 67.57
CA MET A 1 -44.89 31.30 68.01
C MET A 1 -43.53 30.62 67.89
N PHE A 2 -42.80 30.32 68.99
CA PHE A 2 -43.05 29.23 69.97
C PHE A 2 -43.16 27.88 69.24
N PHE A 3 -42.35 26.83 69.48
CA PHE A 3 -41.46 26.40 70.59
C PHE A 3 -40.10 25.92 70.00
N THR A 4 -38.89 26.12 70.56
CA THR A 4 -38.23 25.63 71.81
C THR A 4 -38.11 24.11 72.01
N GLN A 5 -36.86 23.62 71.90
CA GLN A 5 -36.21 22.49 72.61
C GLN A 5 -36.87 21.09 72.69
N LYS A 6 -36.10 20.09 72.26
CA LYS A 6 -35.64 19.02 73.18
C LYS A 6 -34.31 18.43 72.74
N ALA A 7 -33.36 18.32 73.69
CA ALA A 7 -32.12 17.58 73.53
C ALA A 7 -32.17 16.31 74.40
N SER A 8 -31.47 15.26 74.00
CA SER A 8 -31.13 14.13 74.88
C SER A 8 -29.70 13.66 74.60
N MET A 9 -28.96 13.40 75.68
CA MET A 9 -27.65 12.73 75.70
C MET A 9 -27.85 11.22 75.42
N ALA A 10 -26.88 10.35 75.11
CA ALA A 10 -25.42 10.39 74.88
C ALA A 10 -25.09 9.39 73.72
N SER A 11 -23.88 8.89 73.40
CA SER A 11 -22.49 8.97 73.91
C SER A 11 -21.49 8.73 72.74
N PRO A 12 -20.14 8.76 72.92
CA PRO A 12 -19.18 8.65 71.80
C PRO A 12 -18.54 7.26 71.65
N ILE A 13 -18.07 6.92 70.42
CA ILE A 13 -16.89 6.05 70.13
C ILE A 13 -16.52 6.14 68.63
N ALA A 14 -15.24 5.90 68.32
CA ALA A 14 -14.65 5.67 66.99
C ALA A 14 -14.68 6.82 65.94
N ARG A 15 -13.68 7.70 66.04
CA ARG A 15 -13.05 8.27 64.82
C ARG A 15 -12.14 7.21 64.20
N GLY A 16 -12.20 7.01 62.89
CA GLY A 16 -11.17 6.29 62.14
C GLY A 16 -11.66 5.56 60.89
N VAL A 17 -10.81 5.54 59.85
CA VAL A 17 -10.92 4.68 58.66
C VAL A 17 -12.08 4.96 57.68
N ILE A 18 -12.08 6.15 57.05
CA ILE A 18 -12.67 6.35 55.70
C ILE A 18 -11.77 7.30 54.89
N TYR A 19 -10.52 6.89 54.59
CA TYR A 19 -9.61 7.69 53.74
C TYR A 19 -8.57 6.86 52.93
N ILE A 20 -8.65 5.53 52.93
CA ILE A 20 -7.67 4.66 52.24
C ILE A 20 -8.23 4.11 50.91
N ASP A 21 -9.54 3.84 50.82
CA ASP A 21 -10.12 3.15 49.66
C ASP A 21 -10.14 3.98 48.36
N LEU A 22 -10.21 5.32 48.45
CA LEU A 22 -10.29 6.17 47.25
C LEU A 22 -8.96 6.23 46.47
N PHE A 23 -7.82 6.12 47.15
CA PHE A 23 -6.51 6.11 46.50
C PHE A 23 -6.21 4.78 45.79
N ILE A 24 -6.63 3.65 46.39
CA ILE A 24 -6.47 2.32 45.79
C ILE A 24 -7.35 2.20 44.54
N LEU A 25 -8.58 2.73 44.57
CA LEU A 25 -9.47 2.70 43.41
C LEU A 25 -8.94 3.53 42.24
N ILE A 26 -8.36 4.71 42.51
CA ILE A 26 -7.72 5.54 41.46
C ILE A 26 -6.49 4.83 40.87
N LEU A 27 -5.70 4.12 41.68
CA LEU A 27 -4.55 3.35 41.16
C LEU A 27 -4.99 2.18 40.28
N ILE A 28 -6.03 1.44 40.67
CA ILE A 28 -6.57 0.31 39.89
C ILE A 28 -7.14 0.79 38.55
N VAL A 29 -7.89 1.90 38.54
CA VAL A 29 -8.41 2.50 37.29
C VAL A 29 -7.26 3.00 36.41
N ALA A 30 -6.21 3.60 36.97
CA ALA A 30 -5.03 4.03 36.20
C ALA A 30 -4.28 2.83 35.57
N ILE A 31 -4.18 1.70 36.28
CA ILE A 31 -3.56 0.46 35.76
C ILE A 31 -4.41 -0.15 34.64
N GLN A 32 -5.75 -0.09 34.73
CA GLN A 32 -6.63 -0.61 33.68
C GLN A 32 -6.62 0.20 32.37
N PHE A 33 -6.13 1.44 32.39
CA PHE A 33 -5.80 2.18 31.16
C PHE A 33 -4.35 1.99 30.68
N ALA A 34 -3.47 1.36 31.49
CA ALA A 34 -2.09 1.06 31.13
C ALA A 34 -1.93 -0.30 30.41
N ASP A 35 -2.84 -1.25 30.64
CA ASP A 35 -2.78 -2.59 30.03
C ASP A 35 -4.12 -3.05 29.43
N ALA A 36 -4.97 -2.10 29.02
CA ALA A 36 -5.91 -2.32 27.93
C ALA A 36 -5.11 -2.42 26.62
N GLY A 37 -4.36 -3.52 26.48
CA GLY A 37 -3.64 -3.86 25.27
C GLY A 37 -4.61 -3.81 24.10
N ILE A 38 -4.51 -2.76 23.28
CA ILE A 38 -5.04 -2.77 21.92
C ILE A 38 -4.55 -4.09 21.36
N ASN A 39 -5.47 -4.99 20.99
CA ASN A 39 -5.12 -6.22 20.29
C ASN A 39 -4.33 -5.81 19.06
N LYS A 40 -2.98 -5.80 19.18
CA LYS A 40 -2.10 -5.78 18.01
C LYS A 40 -2.67 -6.88 17.13
N CYS A 41 -2.90 -6.60 15.84
CA CYS A 41 -3.05 -7.67 14.88
C CYS A 41 -1.82 -8.55 15.08
N GLN A 42 -1.99 -9.66 15.80
CA GLN A 42 -0.87 -10.33 16.43
C GLN A 42 -0.20 -11.06 15.29
N LEU A 43 0.84 -10.41 14.76
CA LEU A 43 1.54 -10.88 13.59
C LEU A 43 1.93 -12.31 13.87
N ASP A 44 1.40 -13.24 13.09
CA ASP A 44 1.86 -14.61 13.15
C ASP A 44 3.22 -14.66 12.46
N ILE A 45 4.24 -14.21 13.21
CA ILE A 45 5.64 -14.21 12.82
C ILE A 45 6.07 -15.62 12.42
N GLN A 46 5.44 -16.67 12.99
CA GLN A 46 5.74 -18.04 12.61
C GLN A 46 5.10 -18.39 11.27
N ALA A 47 3.85 -18.03 11.00
CA ALA A 47 3.23 -18.18 9.68
C ALA A 47 3.99 -17.39 8.58
N ILE A 48 4.47 -16.18 8.86
CA ILE A 48 5.29 -15.42 7.90
C ILE A 48 6.64 -16.14 7.66
N LYS A 49 7.32 -16.59 8.72
CA LYS A 49 8.59 -17.32 8.58
C LYS A 49 8.44 -18.68 7.91
N SER A 50 7.33 -19.39 8.12
CA SER A 50 7.04 -20.68 7.50
C SER A 50 6.57 -20.55 6.04
N ARG A 51 5.88 -19.46 5.69
CA ARG A 51 5.50 -19.12 4.30
C ARG A 51 6.69 -18.75 3.44
N PHE A 52 7.75 -18.17 4.02
CA PHE A 52 8.97 -17.80 3.32
C PHE A 52 10.22 -18.50 3.92
N PRO A 53 10.33 -19.85 3.80
CA PRO A 53 11.35 -20.63 4.48
C PRO A 53 12.76 -20.48 3.88
N TYR A 54 12.87 -20.04 2.62
CA TYR A 54 14.14 -19.88 1.91
C TYR A 54 14.58 -18.42 1.71
N GLN A 55 13.70 -17.44 1.95
CA GLN A 55 14.04 -16.03 1.76
C GLN A 55 14.92 -15.51 2.91
N LYS A 56 16.09 -14.96 2.55
CA LYS A 56 16.99 -14.31 3.51
C LYS A 56 16.46 -12.95 3.95
N LYS A 57 15.89 -12.20 3.00
CA LYS A 57 15.25 -10.90 3.19
C LYS A 57 13.76 -10.98 2.90
N LEU A 58 12.95 -10.21 3.62
CA LEU A 58 11.52 -10.05 3.39
C LEU A 58 11.22 -8.60 2.99
N ARG A 59 10.27 -8.40 2.08
CA ARG A 59 9.65 -7.09 1.85
C ARG A 59 8.32 -7.01 2.59
N LEU A 60 8.15 -5.93 3.35
CA LEU A 60 7.06 -5.76 4.30
C LEU A 60 6.49 -4.36 4.18
N ILE A 61 5.21 -4.23 4.56
CA ILE A 61 4.46 -2.98 4.56
C ILE A 61 4.12 -2.66 6.00
N LEU A 62 4.70 -1.60 6.55
CA LEU A 62 4.43 -1.13 7.90
C LEU A 62 3.28 -0.15 7.83
N GLU A 63 2.18 -0.47 8.51
CA GLU A 63 1.08 0.45 8.76
C GLU A 63 1.35 1.15 10.09
N MET A 64 1.59 2.46 10.02
CA MET A 64 1.93 3.29 11.17
C MET A 64 0.66 3.82 11.86
N ASN A 65 0.67 3.87 13.19
CA ASN A 65 -0.42 4.37 13.99
C ASN A 65 -0.61 5.89 13.77
N PRO A 66 -1.72 6.33 13.15
CA PRO A 66 -1.92 7.75 12.80
C PRO A 66 -2.16 8.66 14.02
N LEU A 67 -2.40 8.09 15.22
CA LEU A 67 -2.49 8.85 16.46
C LEU A 67 -1.11 9.14 17.08
N GLN A 68 -0.12 8.28 16.80
CA GLN A 68 1.27 8.46 17.23
C GLN A 68 2.12 9.19 16.18
N VAL A 69 1.64 9.23 14.94
CA VAL A 69 2.33 9.76 13.76
C VAL A 69 1.45 10.82 13.10
N LYS A 70 1.73 12.09 13.37
CA LYS A 70 0.88 13.21 12.91
C LYS A 70 1.18 13.65 11.49
N ASN A 71 2.40 13.39 11.00
CA ASN A 71 2.80 13.71 9.63
C ASN A 71 3.90 12.76 9.10
N THR A 72 4.23 12.88 7.81
CA THR A 72 5.22 12.03 7.14
C THR A 72 6.67 12.27 7.59
N LYS A 73 7.02 13.41 8.19
CA LYS A 73 8.35 13.60 8.78
C LYS A 73 8.50 12.80 10.08
N ASP A 74 7.43 12.68 10.86
CA ASP A 74 7.39 11.84 12.06
C ASP A 74 7.68 10.37 11.67
N ILE A 75 7.05 9.88 10.59
CA ILE A 75 7.33 8.56 9.99
C ILE A 75 8.84 8.40 9.71
N SER A 76 9.44 9.32 8.95
CA SER A 76 10.84 9.22 8.56
C SER A 76 11.78 9.22 9.78
N SER A 77 11.41 9.93 10.85
CA SER A 77 12.17 9.97 12.11
C SER A 77 12.03 8.71 12.97
N ILE A 78 10.86 8.07 12.99
CA ILE A 78 10.64 6.80 13.68
C ILE A 78 11.40 5.70 12.95
N VAL A 79 11.35 5.71 11.61
CA VAL A 79 12.11 4.74 10.82
C VAL A 79 13.61 4.98 10.91
N SER A 80 14.12 6.20 10.91
CA SER A 80 15.56 6.42 11.10
C SER A 80 16.04 5.96 12.49
N GLN A 81 15.24 6.16 13.54
CA GLN A 81 15.53 5.58 14.86
C GLN A 81 15.49 4.05 14.85
N ALA A 82 14.61 3.45 14.05
CA ALA A 82 14.53 2.00 13.87
C ALA A 82 15.69 1.44 13.03
N THR A 83 16.14 2.13 11.98
CA THR A 83 17.24 1.69 11.09
C THR A 83 18.58 1.61 11.84
N HIS A 84 18.78 2.42 12.87
CA HIS A 84 19.94 2.32 13.77
C HIS A 84 19.95 1.05 14.65
N LYS A 85 18.79 0.40 14.84
CA LYS A 85 18.66 -0.83 15.65
C LYS A 85 18.51 -2.08 14.80
N ILE A 86 17.85 -1.97 13.65
CA ILE A 86 17.54 -3.06 12.73
C ILE A 86 18.04 -2.68 11.34
N PRO A 87 18.97 -3.45 10.74
CA PRO A 87 19.34 -3.28 9.34
C PRO A 87 18.10 -3.37 8.44
N MET A 88 17.76 -2.27 7.78
CA MET A 88 16.60 -2.19 6.88
C MET A 88 16.84 -1.20 5.74
N ARG A 89 16.29 -1.52 4.57
CA ARG A 89 16.20 -0.60 3.42
C ARG A 89 14.77 -0.09 3.32
N ILE A 90 14.58 1.23 3.36
CA ILE A 90 13.28 1.84 3.05
C ILE A 90 13.12 1.80 1.53
N THR A 91 12.15 1.04 1.03
CA THR A 91 11.84 0.95 -0.41
C THR A 91 10.81 1.98 -0.82
N LYS A 92 9.85 2.31 0.07
CA LYS A 92 8.85 3.35 -0.20
C LYS A 92 8.29 3.97 1.07
N GLN A 93 8.06 5.28 1.03
CA GLN A 93 7.25 5.97 2.02
C GLN A 93 6.01 6.56 1.33
N PHE A 94 4.82 6.31 1.87
CA PHE A 94 3.59 6.83 1.31
C PHE A 94 3.29 8.23 1.84
N GLN A 95 2.69 9.04 0.98
CA GLN A 95 2.47 10.48 1.22
C GLN A 95 1.03 10.76 1.68
N TYR A 96 0.09 9.94 1.24
CA TYR A 96 -1.35 10.09 1.49
C TYR A 96 -1.92 8.97 2.37
N SER A 97 -1.07 8.03 2.80
CA SER A 97 -1.39 6.97 3.75
C SER A 97 -0.21 6.81 4.73
N PRO A 98 -0.46 6.39 5.99
CA PRO A 98 0.58 6.22 7.01
C PRO A 98 1.34 4.90 6.81
N LEU A 99 1.71 4.59 5.57
CA LEU A 99 2.31 3.31 5.18
C LEU A 99 3.79 3.50 4.82
N ILE A 100 4.55 2.42 4.94
CA ILE A 100 5.97 2.34 4.56
C ILE A 100 6.26 0.96 4.01
N SER A 101 6.86 0.85 2.82
CA SER A 101 7.47 -0.39 2.38
C SER A 101 8.93 -0.42 2.83
N VAL A 102 9.34 -1.53 3.42
CA VAL A 102 10.70 -1.79 3.89
C VAL A 102 11.16 -3.18 3.46
N GLU A 103 12.46 -3.34 3.31
CA GLU A 103 13.13 -4.63 3.11
C GLU A 103 14.07 -4.89 4.29
N ILE A 104 13.91 -6.03 4.95
CA ILE A 104 14.65 -6.42 6.15
C ILE A 104 15.20 -7.83 6.03
N ASP A 105 16.21 -8.18 6.81
CA ASP A 105 16.57 -9.58 7.02
C ASP A 105 15.44 -10.31 7.78
N ARG A 106 15.10 -11.54 7.36
CA ARG A 106 14.02 -12.34 7.95
C ARG A 106 14.19 -12.58 9.45
N ALA A 107 15.42 -12.59 9.94
CA ALA A 107 15.75 -12.70 11.36
C ALA A 107 15.14 -11.54 12.18
N SER A 108 15.21 -10.32 11.63
CA SER A 108 14.80 -9.07 12.29
C SER A 108 13.29 -8.85 12.37
N LEU A 109 12.47 -9.68 11.70
CA LEU A 109 10.99 -9.56 11.72
C LEU A 109 10.42 -9.55 13.14
N SER A 110 11.01 -10.34 14.05
CA SER A 110 10.59 -10.42 15.46
C SER A 110 10.92 -9.17 16.29
N GLU A 111 11.89 -8.37 15.85
CA GLU A 111 12.27 -7.10 16.49
C GLU A 111 11.52 -5.94 15.87
N LEU A 112 11.32 -5.96 14.55
CA LEU A 112 10.51 -5.00 13.81
C LEU A 112 9.10 -4.89 14.40
N ALA A 113 8.43 -6.01 14.67
CA ALA A 113 7.09 -6.06 15.25
C ALA A 113 6.98 -5.48 16.69
N LYS A 114 8.12 -5.22 17.36
CA LYS A 114 8.19 -4.61 18.69
C LYS A 114 8.37 -3.09 18.64
N LEU A 115 8.66 -2.51 17.48
CA LEU A 115 8.88 -1.06 17.36
C LEU A 115 7.61 -0.26 17.74
N PRO A 116 7.75 0.86 18.47
CA PRO A 116 6.65 1.80 18.69
C PRO A 116 6.23 2.45 17.37
N GLY A 117 4.98 2.89 17.28
CA GLY A 117 4.44 3.49 16.06
C GLY A 117 3.92 2.50 15.01
N ILE A 118 4.31 1.22 15.04
CA ILE A 118 3.76 0.21 14.09
C ILE A 118 2.42 -0.33 14.62
N GLN A 119 1.37 -0.16 13.82
CA GLN A 119 0.01 -0.66 14.07
C GLN A 119 -0.22 -2.05 13.44
N ARG A 120 0.22 -2.24 12.18
CA ARG A 120 0.20 -3.55 11.49
C ARG A 120 1.44 -3.73 10.61
N ILE A 121 1.73 -4.97 10.25
CA ILE A 121 2.72 -5.30 9.23
C ILE A 121 2.04 -6.24 8.23
N HIS A 122 2.04 -5.88 6.96
CA HIS A 122 1.55 -6.72 5.87
C HIS A 122 2.73 -7.29 5.08
N ILE A 123 2.59 -8.49 4.53
CA ILE A 123 3.55 -9.05 3.58
C ILE A 123 3.37 -8.33 2.24
N ASP A 124 4.46 -7.98 1.56
CA ASP A 124 4.40 -7.54 0.16
C ASP A 124 4.36 -8.79 -0.73
N GLU A 125 3.14 -9.20 -1.13
CA GLU A 125 2.91 -10.40 -1.94
C GLU A 125 3.00 -10.11 -3.44
N LEU A 126 3.45 -11.10 -4.21
CA LEU A 126 3.60 -10.99 -5.65
C LEU A 126 2.27 -11.29 -6.36
N SER A 127 1.78 -10.37 -7.19
CA SER A 127 0.59 -10.57 -8.03
C SER A 127 0.93 -10.66 -9.51
N MET A 128 0.45 -11.70 -10.19
CA MET A 128 0.56 -11.86 -11.66
C MET A 128 -0.50 -11.00 -12.37
N PRO A 129 -0.31 -10.64 -13.64
CA PRO A 129 -1.39 -10.09 -14.45
C PRO A 129 -2.42 -11.21 -14.73
N THR A 130 -3.70 -10.93 -14.48
CA THR A 130 -4.79 -11.88 -14.73
C THR A 130 -5.83 -11.26 -15.65
N LEU A 131 -5.95 -11.81 -16.86
CA LEU A 131 -7.04 -11.45 -17.76
C LEU A 131 -8.31 -12.19 -17.34
N HIS A 132 -9.36 -11.46 -16.99
CA HIS A 132 -10.73 -11.99 -17.03
C HIS A 132 -11.36 -11.52 -18.35
N GLU A 133 -11.88 -12.46 -19.15
CA GLU A 133 -12.59 -12.15 -20.39
C GLU A 133 -13.86 -11.34 -20.07
N SER A 134 -13.96 -10.12 -20.60
CA SER A 134 -15.10 -9.23 -20.31
C SER A 134 -15.25 -8.08 -21.32
N ILE A 135 -15.60 -8.38 -22.59
CA ILE A 135 -16.26 -7.37 -23.46
C ILE A 135 -17.24 -8.02 -24.45
N HIS A 136 -18.49 -8.23 -24.03
CA HIS A 136 -19.65 -8.21 -24.95
C HIS A 136 -20.92 -7.92 -24.15
N GLN A 137 -21.12 -6.66 -23.70
CA GLN A 137 -22.43 -6.07 -23.29
C GLN A 137 -22.37 -4.64 -22.68
N VAL A 138 -21.22 -3.96 -22.63
CA VAL A 138 -21.07 -2.68 -21.87
C VAL A 138 -21.67 -1.41 -22.52
N GLY A 139 -22.37 -1.51 -23.66
CA GLY A 139 -23.11 -0.38 -24.23
C GLY A 139 -22.26 0.78 -24.79
N ALA A 140 -21.02 0.51 -25.22
CA ALA A 140 -20.11 1.53 -25.75
C ALA A 140 -20.69 2.27 -26.98
N ASP A 141 -21.27 1.56 -27.94
CA ASP A 141 -21.88 2.15 -29.15
C ASP A 141 -22.96 3.17 -28.83
N LEU A 142 -23.81 2.89 -27.83
CA LEU A 142 -24.85 3.80 -27.37
C LEU A 142 -24.25 5.07 -26.77
N SER A 143 -23.16 4.93 -26.00
CA SER A 143 -22.46 6.07 -25.38
C SER A 143 -21.84 6.96 -26.46
N TRP A 144 -21.21 6.37 -27.49
CA TRP A 144 -20.64 7.10 -28.62
C TRP A 144 -21.70 7.83 -29.45
N ASN A 145 -22.86 7.22 -29.69
CA ASN A 145 -23.99 7.84 -30.40
C ASN A 145 -24.61 9.02 -29.62
N LEU A 146 -24.40 9.07 -28.30
CA LEU A 146 -24.75 10.20 -27.44
C LEU A 146 -23.62 11.25 -27.31
N GLY A 147 -22.49 11.06 -28.02
CA GLY A 147 -21.33 11.95 -27.99
C GLY A 147 -20.32 11.70 -26.86
N TYR A 148 -20.53 10.67 -26.03
CA TYR A 148 -19.64 10.33 -24.92
C TYR A 148 -18.57 9.33 -25.37
N THR A 149 -17.42 9.82 -25.80
CA THR A 149 -16.31 9.00 -26.34
C THR A 149 -15.03 9.02 -25.51
N GLY A 150 -15.00 9.76 -24.40
CA GLY A 150 -13.81 9.97 -23.57
C GLY A 150 -12.92 11.14 -23.99
N GLN A 151 -13.34 11.94 -24.98
CA GLN A 151 -12.64 13.16 -25.42
C GLN A 151 -12.21 14.03 -24.23
N ASP A 152 -10.99 14.57 -24.32
CA ASP A 152 -10.31 15.40 -23.32
C ASP A 152 -10.06 14.73 -21.95
N GLN A 153 -10.37 13.44 -21.79
CA GLN A 153 -10.01 12.64 -20.62
C GLN A 153 -8.69 11.89 -20.82
N LEU A 154 -8.10 11.44 -19.70
CA LEU A 154 -6.99 10.49 -19.69
C LEU A 154 -7.43 9.21 -18.98
N VAL A 155 -7.25 8.06 -19.63
CA VAL A 155 -7.40 6.74 -18.99
C VAL A 155 -6.05 6.30 -18.43
N ALA A 156 -5.97 6.03 -17.13
CA ALA A 156 -4.77 5.51 -16.49
C ALA A 156 -4.67 3.98 -16.62
N ILE A 157 -3.62 3.50 -17.27
CA ILE A 157 -3.31 2.09 -17.46
C ILE A 157 -2.15 1.73 -16.55
N ILE A 158 -2.46 1.19 -15.37
CA ILE A 158 -1.48 0.80 -14.34
C ILE A 158 -1.21 -0.69 -14.50
N ASP A 159 -0.29 -1.05 -15.39
CA ASP A 159 -0.17 -2.41 -15.91
C ASP A 159 1.28 -2.77 -16.32
N THR A 160 1.48 -3.83 -17.12
CA THR A 160 2.78 -4.37 -17.60
C THR A 160 3.52 -3.50 -18.61
N GLY A 161 3.15 -2.22 -18.71
CA GLY A 161 3.52 -1.32 -19.81
C GLY A 161 2.55 -1.42 -21.00
N VAL A 162 2.65 -0.45 -21.91
CA VAL A 162 1.79 -0.30 -23.09
C VAL A 162 2.68 -0.09 -24.30
N ASP A 163 2.47 -0.86 -25.37
CA ASP A 163 3.08 -0.56 -26.66
C ASP A 163 2.42 0.69 -27.27
N LEU A 164 2.95 1.85 -26.89
CA LEU A 164 2.54 3.17 -27.35
C LEU A 164 2.89 3.43 -28.83
N THR A 165 3.53 2.49 -29.52
CA THR A 165 3.78 2.57 -30.98
C THR A 165 2.71 1.84 -31.81
N HIS A 166 1.83 1.08 -31.16
CA HIS A 166 0.72 0.37 -31.79
C HIS A 166 -0.31 1.35 -32.39
N GLU A 167 -0.81 1.06 -33.59
CA GLU A 167 -1.68 1.94 -34.39
C GLU A 167 -2.96 2.40 -33.66
N PHE A 168 -3.52 1.55 -32.79
CA PHE A 168 -4.67 1.88 -31.92
C PHE A 168 -4.46 3.12 -31.02
N PHE A 169 -3.21 3.54 -30.82
CA PHE A 169 -2.84 4.67 -29.98
C PHE A 169 -2.24 5.84 -30.77
N ALA A 170 -2.29 5.78 -32.10
CA ALA A 170 -1.94 6.89 -32.97
C ALA A 170 -2.71 8.17 -32.57
N ASP A 171 -2.02 9.31 -32.65
CA ASP A 171 -2.51 10.66 -32.34
C ASP A 171 -3.08 10.88 -30.92
N LYS A 172 -2.97 9.90 -30.02
CA LYS A 172 -3.42 10.06 -28.63
C LYS A 172 -2.47 10.94 -27.82
N LYS A 173 -3.05 11.72 -26.91
CA LYS A 173 -2.29 12.34 -25.82
C LYS A 173 -1.75 11.25 -24.92
N ILE A 174 -0.43 11.05 -24.95
CA ILE A 174 0.27 10.10 -24.09
C ILE A 174 0.89 10.82 -22.89
N VAL A 175 0.74 10.22 -21.71
CA VAL A 175 1.55 10.51 -20.53
C VAL A 175 2.08 9.19 -20.00
N GLU A 176 3.33 9.15 -19.56
CA GLU A 176 3.96 7.89 -19.19
C GLU A 176 4.82 7.96 -17.91
N ALA A 177 4.85 6.85 -17.19
CA ALA A 177 5.70 6.67 -16.01
C ALA A 177 6.04 5.18 -15.79
N CYS A 178 7.06 4.93 -14.98
CA CYS A 178 7.41 3.59 -14.51
C CYS A 178 7.72 3.59 -13.01
N PHE A 179 7.27 2.54 -12.34
CA PHE A 179 7.47 2.25 -10.91
C PHE A 179 7.72 0.75 -10.74
N SER A 180 8.85 0.27 -11.27
CA SER A 180 9.24 -1.14 -11.25
C SER A 180 10.34 -1.36 -10.22
N SER A 181 10.22 -2.37 -9.37
CA SER A 181 11.02 -2.51 -8.15
C SER A 181 12.14 -3.55 -8.25
N ARG A 182 13.20 -3.32 -7.49
CA ARG A 182 14.34 -4.23 -7.33
C ARG A 182 14.35 -4.82 -5.94
N SER A 183 14.50 -6.14 -5.82
CA SER A 183 14.35 -6.84 -4.55
C SER A 183 15.33 -7.99 -4.40
N ASP A 184 16.28 -7.85 -3.47
CA ASP A 184 17.24 -8.91 -3.13
C ASP A 184 16.53 -10.15 -2.54
N GLY A 185 15.37 -9.96 -1.89
CA GLY A 185 14.62 -11.04 -1.25
C GLY A 185 13.81 -11.92 -2.22
N TYR A 186 13.57 -11.43 -3.44
CA TYR A 186 12.77 -12.09 -4.48
C TYR A 186 13.51 -12.16 -5.83
N ASP A 187 14.81 -11.84 -5.86
CA ASP A 187 15.64 -11.69 -7.06
C ASP A 187 14.95 -10.92 -8.21
N SER A 188 14.44 -9.72 -7.90
CA SER A 188 13.70 -8.90 -8.87
C SER A 188 14.54 -7.78 -9.48
N GLN A 189 14.33 -7.55 -10.77
CA GLN A 189 14.92 -6.44 -11.54
C GLN A 189 13.83 -5.49 -12.03
N SER A 190 14.17 -4.19 -12.03
CA SER A 190 13.30 -3.15 -12.58
C SER A 190 13.25 -3.23 -14.10
N LEU A 191 12.06 -2.97 -14.65
CA LEU A 191 11.78 -2.78 -16.07
C LEU A 191 11.81 -1.31 -16.51
N CYS A 192 12.03 -0.35 -15.61
CA CYS A 192 12.17 1.05 -16.00
C CYS A 192 13.50 1.29 -16.75
N PRO A 193 13.59 2.37 -17.55
CA PRO A 193 14.84 2.82 -18.16
C PRO A 193 16.03 2.81 -17.18
N ASP A 194 17.18 2.35 -17.67
CA ASP A 194 18.44 2.17 -16.93
C ASP A 194 18.34 1.31 -15.65
N GLY A 195 17.26 0.54 -15.47
CA GLY A 195 17.03 -0.28 -14.28
C GLY A 195 16.79 0.54 -13.00
N GLN A 196 16.36 1.80 -13.13
CA GLN A 196 15.95 2.66 -12.01
C GLN A 196 14.64 2.18 -11.39
N GLU A 197 14.34 2.48 -10.12
CA GLU A 197 13.04 2.06 -9.53
C GLU A 197 11.86 3.00 -9.89
N ILE A 198 12.15 4.17 -10.48
CA ILE A 198 11.17 5.18 -10.90
C ILE A 198 11.67 5.85 -12.19
N SER A 199 10.79 6.08 -13.17
CA SER A 199 11.09 6.89 -14.35
C SER A 199 9.86 7.64 -14.88
N TYR A 200 10.11 8.79 -15.52
CA TYR A 200 9.11 9.63 -16.20
C TYR A 200 9.60 10.13 -17.58
N VAL A 201 10.71 9.59 -18.09
CA VAL A 201 11.22 9.95 -19.43
C VAL A 201 10.42 9.25 -20.52
N LYS A 202 10.61 9.67 -21.78
CA LYS A 202 9.98 8.99 -22.92
C LYS A 202 10.33 7.50 -22.96
N ASN A 203 9.35 6.65 -23.30
CA ASN A 203 9.41 5.18 -23.27
C ASN A 203 9.60 4.57 -21.87
N SER A 204 9.24 5.29 -20.79
CA SER A 204 9.20 4.72 -19.44
C SER A 204 8.13 3.64 -19.31
N ALA A 205 6.97 3.82 -19.95
CA ALA A 205 5.86 2.88 -19.83
C ALA A 205 5.84 1.82 -20.93
N SER A 206 6.93 1.66 -21.69
CA SER A 206 7.04 0.58 -22.68
C SER A 206 6.88 -0.80 -22.03
N PRO A 207 6.31 -1.79 -22.76
CA PRO A 207 6.20 -3.15 -22.26
C PRO A 207 7.59 -3.77 -22.20
N CYS A 208 7.73 -4.81 -21.38
CA CYS A 208 8.90 -5.68 -21.47
C CYS A 208 8.89 -6.49 -22.78
N SER A 209 10.02 -7.15 -23.06
CA SER A 209 10.18 -7.99 -24.26
C SER A 209 9.13 -9.10 -24.29
N LEU A 210 8.47 -9.31 -25.44
CA LEU A 210 7.30 -10.18 -25.60
C LEU A 210 7.60 -11.68 -25.49
N ASP A 211 8.88 -12.08 -25.38
CA ASP A 211 9.29 -13.44 -24.98
C ASP A 211 9.06 -13.70 -23.48
N MET A 212 8.93 -12.64 -22.68
CA MET A 212 8.52 -12.72 -21.27
C MET A 212 6.99 -12.74 -21.17
N LYS A 213 6.45 -13.73 -20.46
CA LYS A 213 4.99 -13.95 -20.38
C LYS A 213 4.28 -12.76 -19.73
N GLY A 214 3.32 -12.18 -20.44
CA GLY A 214 2.38 -11.17 -19.94
C GLY A 214 2.77 -9.73 -20.23
N CYS A 215 3.88 -9.45 -20.93
CA CYS A 215 4.27 -8.07 -21.24
C CYS A 215 3.25 -7.34 -22.14
N ASP A 216 2.49 -8.12 -22.91
CA ASP A 216 1.38 -7.73 -23.78
C ASP A 216 0.11 -7.29 -23.01
N HIS A 217 -0.03 -7.64 -21.72
CA HIS A 217 -1.26 -7.46 -20.96
C HIS A 217 -1.71 -5.99 -20.89
N GLY A 218 -0.81 -5.08 -20.52
CA GLY A 218 -1.12 -3.65 -20.46
C GLY A 218 -1.45 -3.02 -21.83
N THR A 219 -0.81 -3.47 -22.91
CA THR A 219 -1.18 -3.09 -24.29
C THR A 219 -2.60 -3.53 -24.62
N HIS A 220 -2.97 -4.77 -24.26
CA HIS A 220 -4.31 -5.29 -24.46
C HIS A 220 -5.35 -4.50 -23.64
N VAL A 221 -5.09 -4.26 -22.34
CA VAL A 221 -5.95 -3.44 -21.46
C VAL A 221 -6.11 -1.99 -21.97
N ALA A 222 -5.03 -1.39 -22.51
CA ALA A 222 -5.09 -0.07 -23.16
C ALA A 222 -5.95 -0.11 -24.44
N GLY A 223 -5.86 -1.17 -25.24
CA GLY A 223 -6.69 -1.37 -26.43
C GLY A 223 -8.18 -1.46 -26.09
N ILE A 224 -8.53 -2.27 -25.10
CA ILE A 224 -9.90 -2.46 -24.57
C ILE A 224 -10.50 -1.14 -24.08
N SER A 225 -9.71 -0.34 -23.36
CA SER A 225 -10.21 0.85 -22.66
C SER A 225 -10.23 2.08 -23.55
N ALA A 226 -9.20 2.32 -24.37
CA ALA A 226 -9.03 3.57 -25.11
C ALA A 226 -8.53 3.40 -26.55
N GLY A 227 -8.26 2.18 -27.04
CA GLY A 227 -7.79 1.96 -28.41
C GLY A 227 -8.77 2.49 -29.47
N ARG A 228 -8.27 2.90 -30.64
CA ARG A 228 -9.09 3.43 -31.71
C ARG A 228 -8.62 2.93 -33.09
N ASN A 229 -9.52 2.28 -33.82
CA ASN A 229 -9.42 1.97 -35.24
C ASN A 229 -10.84 2.08 -35.86
N GLU A 230 -10.95 2.06 -37.18
CA GLU A 230 -12.22 2.13 -37.93
C GLU A 230 -13.08 0.88 -37.71
N GLU A 231 -12.47 -0.31 -37.64
CA GLU A 231 -13.19 -1.59 -37.46
C GLU A 231 -13.49 -1.93 -36.00
N PHE A 232 -12.59 -1.56 -35.07
CA PHE A 232 -12.72 -1.86 -33.65
C PHE A 232 -12.16 -0.71 -32.81
N SER A 233 -12.84 -0.39 -31.70
CA SER A 233 -12.44 0.67 -30.78
C SER A 233 -12.75 0.28 -29.34
N GLY A 234 -11.86 0.67 -28.42
CA GLY A 234 -12.07 0.58 -26.98
C GLY A 234 -13.11 1.58 -26.47
N VAL A 235 -13.62 1.34 -25.25
CA VAL A 235 -14.81 2.02 -24.71
C VAL A 235 -14.70 3.56 -24.74
N ALA A 236 -13.54 4.12 -24.36
CA ALA A 236 -13.22 5.53 -24.36
C ALA A 236 -12.28 5.89 -25.53
N ARG A 237 -12.70 5.57 -26.76
CA ARG A 237 -11.91 5.68 -28.00
C ARG A 237 -11.22 7.02 -28.26
N ASP A 238 -11.73 8.13 -27.72
CA ASP A 238 -11.16 9.48 -27.91
C ASP A 238 -10.40 9.99 -26.68
N ALA A 239 -10.28 9.18 -25.63
CA ALA A 239 -9.41 9.50 -24.50
C ALA A 239 -7.92 9.37 -24.87
N GLY A 240 -7.09 10.18 -24.21
CA GLY A 240 -5.66 9.95 -24.13
C GLY A 240 -5.32 8.86 -23.11
N ILE A 241 -4.06 8.42 -23.12
CA ILE A 241 -3.58 7.30 -22.30
C ILE A 241 -2.50 7.81 -21.33
N MET A 242 -2.68 7.44 -20.06
CA MET A 242 -1.68 7.60 -19.01
C MET A 242 -1.12 6.21 -18.68
N ALA A 243 -0.08 5.79 -19.39
CA ALA A 243 0.53 4.47 -19.24
C ALA A 243 1.51 4.46 -18.06
N ILE A 244 1.35 3.49 -17.15
CA ILE A 244 2.13 3.40 -15.92
C ILE A 244 2.61 1.96 -15.75
N GLN A 245 3.88 1.70 -16.11
CA GLN A 245 4.53 0.41 -15.88
C GLN A 245 4.74 0.19 -14.38
N VAL A 246 4.16 -0.87 -13.81
CA VAL A 246 4.30 -1.22 -12.37
C VAL A 246 4.83 -2.62 -12.11
N PHE A 247 4.97 -3.45 -13.16
CA PHE A 247 5.47 -4.81 -13.02
C PHE A 247 7.00 -4.83 -13.00
N SER A 248 7.58 -5.83 -12.33
CA SER A 248 9.04 -6.04 -12.25
C SER A 248 9.41 -7.43 -12.74
N LYS A 249 10.60 -7.60 -13.31
CA LYS A 249 11.09 -8.91 -13.78
C LYS A 249 11.55 -9.75 -12.60
N PHE A 250 11.09 -10.99 -12.50
CA PHE A 250 11.55 -11.97 -11.50
C PHE A 250 12.19 -13.17 -12.19
N TYR A 251 13.19 -13.76 -11.53
CA TYR A 251 13.83 -15.00 -11.94
C TYR A 251 13.31 -16.14 -11.07
N ASP A 252 12.43 -16.98 -11.63
CA ASP A 252 12.15 -18.31 -11.12
C ASP A 252 12.88 -19.34 -12.00
N THR A 253 13.24 -20.50 -11.45
CA THR A 253 14.21 -21.45 -12.00
C THR A 253 13.89 -22.04 -13.38
N GLU A 254 12.68 -21.81 -13.92
CA GLU A 254 12.31 -22.21 -15.28
C GLU A 254 11.60 -21.13 -16.12
N LYS A 255 11.16 -19.99 -15.55
CA LYS A 255 10.35 -18.99 -16.29
C LYS A 255 10.59 -17.56 -15.82
N ILE A 256 10.71 -16.64 -16.78
CA ILE A 256 10.63 -15.20 -16.49
C ILE A 256 9.16 -14.84 -16.32
N ILE A 257 8.80 -14.35 -15.13
CA ILE A 257 7.44 -13.92 -14.79
C ILE A 257 7.53 -12.47 -14.29
N ILE A 258 6.56 -11.66 -14.70
CA ILE A 258 6.39 -10.29 -14.24
C ILE A 258 5.35 -10.26 -13.12
N PHE A 259 5.68 -9.62 -12.01
CA PHE A 259 4.74 -9.39 -10.92
C PHE A 259 4.69 -7.91 -10.52
N VAL A 260 3.51 -7.46 -10.08
CA VAL A 260 3.37 -6.25 -9.27
C VAL A 260 3.61 -6.63 -7.81
N ASN A 261 4.48 -5.88 -7.15
CA ASN A 261 4.43 -5.72 -5.70
C ASN A 261 3.64 -4.43 -5.39
N ALA A 262 3.03 -4.30 -4.22
CA ALA A 262 1.75 -3.57 -4.07
C ALA A 262 1.78 -2.01 -4.19
N TRP A 263 2.79 -1.41 -4.85
CA TRP A 263 3.24 -0.03 -4.60
C TRP A 263 3.58 0.83 -5.81
N GLY A 264 2.76 0.77 -6.85
CA GLY A 264 2.72 1.76 -7.93
C GLY A 264 2.28 3.15 -7.45
N LYS A 265 3.13 3.88 -6.71
CA LYS A 265 2.86 5.28 -6.33
C LYS A 265 3.14 6.23 -7.50
N ALA A 266 2.24 6.24 -8.46
CA ALA A 266 2.20 7.21 -9.53
C ALA A 266 1.96 8.63 -8.98
N ARG A 267 2.99 9.48 -9.01
CA ARG A 267 2.81 10.94 -8.94
C ARG A 267 3.03 11.50 -10.34
N LEU A 268 2.01 11.42 -11.18
CA LEU A 268 1.97 12.26 -12.37
C LEU A 268 1.58 13.67 -11.93
N VAL A 269 2.50 14.60 -12.19
CA VAL A 269 2.20 16.03 -12.20
C VAL A 269 1.75 16.32 -13.62
N LEU A 270 0.43 16.50 -13.79
CA LEU A 270 -0.19 16.99 -15.01
C LEU A 270 0.01 18.52 -15.14
#